data_AF-A0A7S1UXZ8-F1
#
_entry.id   AF-A0A7S1UXZ8-F1
#
_cell.length_a   1.000
_cell.length_b   1.000
_cell.length_c   1.000
_cell.angle_alpha   90.00
_cell.angle_beta   90.00
_cell.angle_gamma   90.00
#
_symmetry.space_group_name_H-M   'P 1'
#
loop_
_entity.id
_entity.type
_entity.pdbx_description
1 polymer ?
#
loop_
_entity_poly.entity_id
_entity_poly.type
_entity_poly.pdbx_seq_one_letter_code
_entity_poly.pdbx_strand_id
1 'polypeptide(L)'
;VGFTKVLMAISMMIMLGLIIGPDLPQGWGVVWANFPSRSKTTVEATIPLLKGRINEKAAAALVVFFLVMTIQAVLRPSKVAVVPPMSGSSGATTGAAANSAVTIQQNAYKLGFEDATNGKDFGTSLPLDPTTPLETAASPRKLGVDTDGTSSSYFDPSSYSMPSSPSSPMQKFGISQVISLGVLGFQAMRLGRDVHGVFSPQLLLANLRTTPPMQLAVLIFPIYNILKIFF
;
A
#
# COMPACT_ATOMS: atom_id res chain seq x y z
N VAL A 1 -15.18 4.97 -6.41
CA VAL A 1 -15.19 5.10 -4.93
C VAL A 1 -15.41 3.72 -4.35
N GLY A 2 -14.49 3.19 -3.52
CA GLY A 2 -14.63 1.83 -2.98
C GLY A 2 -15.76 1.73 -1.95
N PHE A 3 -16.43 0.58 -1.87
CA PHE A 3 -17.50 0.29 -0.89
C PHE A 3 -17.10 0.68 0.54
N THR A 4 -15.86 0.40 0.94
CA THR A 4 -15.30 0.78 2.25
C THR A 4 -15.31 2.29 2.50
N LYS A 5 -15.05 3.12 1.49
CA LYS A 5 -15.10 4.58 1.63
C LYS A 5 -16.53 5.09 1.86
N VAL A 6 -17.49 4.48 1.16
CA VAL A 6 -18.92 4.79 1.33
C VAL A 6 -19.36 4.42 2.74
N LEU A 7 -19.01 3.23 3.22
CA LEU A 7 -19.34 2.78 4.56
C LEU A 7 -18.68 3.65 5.65
N MET A 8 -17.43 4.06 5.44
CA MET A 8 -16.72 4.97 6.34
C MET A 8 -17.37 6.37 6.37
N ALA A 9 -17.76 6.91 5.22
CA ALA A 9 -18.44 8.19 5.13
C ALA A 9 -19.83 8.16 5.81
N ILE A 10 -20.60 7.08 5.61
CA ILE A 10 -21.90 6.89 6.28
C ILE A 10 -21.71 6.81 7.79
N SER A 11 -20.74 6.03 8.27
CA SER A 11 -20.44 5.91 9.70
C SER A 11 -20.07 7.26 10.32
N MET A 12 -19.26 8.06 9.61
CA MET A 12 -18.90 9.41 10.04
C MET A 12 -20.11 10.35 10.11
N MET A 13 -21.00 10.31 9.11
CA MET A 13 -22.22 11.12 9.10
C MET A 13 -23.17 10.74 10.24
N ILE A 14 -23.29 9.46 10.56
CA ILE A 14 -24.08 8.99 11.70
C ILE A 14 -23.49 9.53 13.01
N MET A 15 -22.15 9.43 13.20
CA MET A 15 -21.51 9.95 14.41
C MET A 15 -21.73 11.48 14.56
N LEU A 16 -21.52 12.25 13.49
CA LEU A 16 -21.81 13.70 13.47
C LEU A 16 -23.27 13.99 13.78
N GLY A 17 -24.20 13.22 13.19
CA GLY A 17 -25.63 13.35 13.43
C GLY A 17 -26.00 13.10 14.88
N LEU A 18 -25.37 12.13 15.54
CA LEU A 18 -25.60 11.85 16.97
C LEU A 18 -25.06 12.97 17.88
N ILE A 19 -23.95 13.62 17.49
CA ILE A 19 -23.36 14.71 18.28
C ILE A 19 -24.15 16.01 18.10
N ILE A 20 -24.54 16.34 16.86
CA ILE A 20 -25.17 17.62 16.51
C ILE A 20 -26.70 17.57 16.62
N GLY A 21 -27.30 16.40 16.37
CA GLY A 21 -28.75 16.20 16.29
C GLY A 21 -29.58 16.83 17.42
N PRO A 22 -29.23 16.65 18.71
CA PRO A 22 -30.04 17.22 19.79
C PRO A 22 -30.00 18.75 19.86
N ASP A 23 -28.94 19.37 19.34
CA ASP A 23 -28.70 20.82 19.45
C ASP A 23 -29.07 21.55 18.14
N LEU A 24 -29.33 20.82 17.04
CA LEU A 24 -29.76 21.36 15.75
C LEU A 24 -31.00 22.30 15.81
N PRO A 25 -32.09 21.98 16.53
CA PRO A 25 -33.26 22.86 16.59
C PRO A 25 -33.01 24.17 17.37
N GLN A 26 -31.94 24.24 18.17
CA GLN A 26 -31.58 25.40 18.98
C GLN A 26 -30.66 26.39 18.21
N GLY A 27 -30.22 26.01 17.02
CA GLY A 27 -29.40 26.82 16.13
C GLY A 27 -27.90 26.53 16.23
N TRP A 28 -27.18 26.88 15.16
CA TRP A 28 -25.75 26.56 15.00
C TRP A 28 -24.86 27.13 16.11
N GLY A 29 -25.19 28.28 16.69
CA GLY A 29 -24.41 28.85 17.79
C GLY A 29 -24.36 27.95 19.02
N VAL A 30 -25.48 27.31 19.35
CA VAL A 30 -25.61 26.40 20.49
C VAL A 30 -24.88 25.08 20.22
N VAL A 31 -24.96 24.59 18.98
CA VAL A 31 -24.21 23.40 18.53
C VAL A 31 -22.72 23.56 18.79
N TRP A 32 -22.12 24.68 18.38
CA TRP A 32 -20.69 24.93 18.58
C TRP A 32 -20.30 25.11 20.04
N ALA A 33 -21.16 25.77 20.84
CA ALA A 33 -20.94 25.93 22.27
C ALA A 33 -20.97 24.58 23.02
N ASN A 34 -21.91 23.70 22.66
CA ASN A 34 -22.12 22.41 23.33
C ASN A 34 -21.24 21.28 22.76
N PHE A 35 -20.61 21.49 21.60
CA PHE A 35 -19.83 20.46 20.91
C PHE A 35 -18.81 19.74 21.80
N PRO A 36 -18.01 20.42 22.67
CA PRO A 36 -17.04 19.73 23.52
C PRO A 36 -17.68 18.83 24.58
N SER A 37 -18.78 19.29 25.18
CA SER A 37 -19.52 18.54 26.20
C SER A 37 -20.21 17.31 25.59
N ARG A 38 -20.82 17.47 24.41
CA ARG A 38 -21.42 16.36 23.65
C ARG A 38 -20.37 15.34 23.22
N SER A 39 -19.24 15.82 22.68
CA SER A 39 -18.12 14.96 22.27
C SER A 39 -17.63 14.10 23.43
N LYS A 40 -17.47 14.68 24.62
CA LYS A 40 -17.11 13.93 25.84
C LYS A 40 -18.13 12.83 26.15
N THR A 41 -19.41 13.17 26.16
CA THR A 41 -20.49 12.22 26.48
C THR A 41 -20.50 11.04 25.50
N THR A 42 -20.33 11.30 24.20
CA THR A 42 -20.27 10.26 23.16
C THR A 42 -19.01 9.39 23.29
N VAL A 43 -17.84 9.98 23.59
CA VAL A 43 -16.59 9.24 23.78
C VAL A 43 -16.65 8.36 25.03
N GLU A 44 -17.20 8.87 26.14
CA GLU A 44 -17.37 8.08 27.37
C GLU A 44 -18.40 6.95 27.21
N ALA A 45 -19.44 7.15 26.39
CA ALA A 45 -20.42 6.11 26.07
C ALA A 45 -19.83 4.99 25.20
N THR A 46 -18.91 5.32 24.29
CA THR A 46 -18.27 4.35 23.40
C THR A 46 -17.07 3.64 24.05
N ILE A 47 -16.32 4.33 24.91
CA ILE A 47 -15.13 3.80 25.58
C ILE A 47 -15.32 3.96 27.09
N PRO A 48 -15.93 2.98 27.78
CA PRO A 48 -16.23 3.09 29.22
C PRO A 48 -14.97 3.21 30.08
N LEU A 49 -13.80 2.79 29.57
CA LEU A 49 -12.49 2.94 30.23
C LEU A 49 -12.05 4.40 30.41
N LEU A 50 -12.59 5.33 29.61
CA LEU A 50 -12.23 6.75 29.63
C LEU A 50 -13.18 7.60 30.47
N LYS A 51 -14.24 7.00 31.04
CA LYS A 51 -15.26 7.68 31.83
C LYS A 51 -14.63 8.44 33.01
N GLY A 52 -14.81 9.75 33.05
CA GLY A 52 -14.31 10.62 34.12
C GLY A 52 -12.81 10.92 34.07
N ARG A 53 -12.06 10.37 33.11
CA ARG A 53 -10.62 10.62 32.94
C ARG A 53 -10.29 11.64 31.85
N ILE A 54 -11.25 11.94 30.97
CA ILE A 54 -11.05 12.85 29.84
C ILE A 54 -11.68 14.22 30.11
N ASN A 55 -10.90 15.26 29.81
CA ASN A 55 -11.37 16.64 29.79
C ASN A 55 -12.19 16.91 28.51
N GLU A 56 -13.18 17.79 28.58
CA GLU A 56 -14.09 18.11 27.45
C GLU A 56 -13.34 18.56 26.21
N LYS A 57 -12.31 19.42 26.40
CA LYS A 57 -11.44 19.88 25.31
C LYS A 57 -10.66 18.74 24.65
N ALA A 58 -10.22 17.76 25.45
CA ALA A 58 -9.50 16.60 24.95
C ALA A 58 -10.42 15.66 24.16
N ALA A 59 -11.66 15.45 24.64
CA ALA A 59 -12.66 14.69 23.89
C ALA A 59 -13.00 15.35 22.55
N ALA A 60 -13.21 16.67 22.55
CA ALA A 60 -13.47 17.44 21.34
C ALA A 60 -12.31 17.32 20.33
N ALA A 61 -11.07 17.50 20.80
CA ALA A 61 -9.88 17.36 19.97
C ALA A 61 -9.76 15.95 19.37
N LEU A 62 -10.10 14.93 20.14
CA LEU A 62 -10.05 13.52 19.71
C LEU A 62 -11.10 13.23 18.63
N VAL A 63 -12.33 13.74 18.79
CA VAL A 63 -13.38 13.64 17.76
C VAL A 63 -12.98 14.38 16.49
N VAL A 64 -12.49 15.63 16.60
CA VAL A 64 -12.01 16.41 15.45
C VAL A 64 -10.84 15.72 14.76
N PHE A 65 -9.90 15.14 15.51
CA PHE A 65 -8.79 14.38 14.97
C PHE A 65 -9.26 13.17 14.14
N PHE A 66 -10.20 12.37 14.66
CA PHE A 66 -10.78 11.26 13.90
C PHE A 66 -11.53 11.74 12.67
N LEU A 67 -12.26 12.84 12.77
CA LEU A 67 -12.98 13.44 11.67
C LEU A 67 -12.03 13.87 10.54
N VAL A 68 -10.95 14.57 10.88
CA VAL A 68 -9.91 14.98 9.93
C VAL A 68 -9.23 13.76 9.30
N MET A 69 -8.86 12.75 10.09
CA MET A 69 -8.26 11.50 9.58
C MET A 69 -9.21 10.77 8.62
N THR A 70 -10.50 10.73 8.94
CA THR A 70 -11.52 10.09 8.10
C THR A 70 -11.70 10.84 6.79
N ILE A 71 -11.81 12.17 6.83
CA ILE A 71 -11.86 13.00 5.63
C ILE A 71 -10.61 12.78 4.78
N GLN A 72 -9.42 12.79 5.37
CA GLN A 72 -8.18 12.51 4.65
C GLN A 72 -8.20 11.11 4.02
N ALA A 73 -8.69 10.09 4.72
CA ALA A 73 -8.77 8.73 4.20
C ALA A 73 -9.74 8.62 3.01
N VAL A 74 -10.87 9.33 3.05
CA VAL A 74 -11.86 9.36 1.98
C VAL A 74 -11.33 10.12 0.76
N LEU A 75 -10.73 11.31 0.98
CA LEU A 75 -10.23 12.19 -0.08
C LEU A 75 -8.95 11.67 -0.75
N ARG A 76 -8.11 10.90 -0.05
CA ARG A 76 -6.91 10.32 -0.66
C ARG A 76 -7.35 9.37 -1.80
N PRO A 77 -6.92 9.60 -3.06
CA PRO A 77 -7.23 8.69 -4.14
C PRO A 77 -6.72 7.30 -3.73
N SER A 78 -7.61 6.32 -3.77
CA SER A 78 -7.24 4.92 -3.54
C SER A 78 -6.30 4.57 -4.67
N LYS A 79 -4.99 4.63 -4.41
CA LYS A 79 -4.04 3.94 -5.27
C LYS A 79 -4.43 2.48 -5.11
N VAL A 80 -5.05 1.93 -6.14
CA VAL A 80 -5.21 0.48 -6.27
C VAL A 80 -3.81 -0.04 -6.07
N ALA A 81 -3.56 -0.67 -4.93
CA ALA A 81 -2.33 -1.40 -4.74
C ALA A 81 -2.37 -2.43 -5.86
N VAL A 82 -1.52 -2.23 -6.87
CA VAL A 82 -1.26 -3.26 -7.86
C VAL A 82 -0.64 -4.38 -7.03
N VAL A 83 -1.49 -5.30 -6.60
CA VAL A 83 -1.07 -6.57 -6.03
C VAL A 83 -0.13 -7.13 -7.10
N PRO A 84 1.16 -7.39 -6.78
CA PRO A 84 2.03 -8.04 -7.75
C PRO A 84 1.28 -9.29 -8.24
N PRO A 85 1.15 -9.48 -9.56
CA PRO A 85 0.26 -10.49 -10.11
C PRO A 85 0.64 -11.84 -9.50
N MET A 86 -0.23 -12.39 -8.63
CA MET A 86 -0.27 -13.83 -8.48
C MET A 86 -0.62 -14.35 -9.86
N SER A 87 0.28 -15.14 -10.42
CA SER A 87 0.18 -15.84 -11.70
C SER A 87 -1.15 -16.62 -11.76
N GLY A 88 -2.17 -15.92 -12.24
CA GLY A 88 -3.51 -16.43 -12.49
C GLY A 88 -3.95 -15.80 -13.79
N SER A 89 -3.86 -16.60 -14.85
CA SER A 89 -4.25 -16.27 -16.21
C SER A 89 -5.64 -15.63 -16.27
N SER A 90 -5.76 -14.49 -16.96
CA SER A 90 -6.70 -14.22 -18.06
C SER A 90 -7.12 -12.75 -18.12
N GLY A 91 -6.93 -12.13 -19.29
CA GLY A 91 -7.93 -11.19 -19.84
C GLY A 91 -7.64 -9.67 -19.79
N ALA A 92 -7.16 -9.17 -20.93
CA ALA A 92 -7.59 -7.94 -21.61
C ALA A 92 -7.03 -6.54 -21.24
N THR A 93 -6.13 -6.08 -22.12
CA THR A 93 -6.11 -4.80 -22.88
C THR A 93 -5.94 -3.46 -22.17
N THR A 94 -4.78 -2.81 -22.36
CA THR A 94 -4.57 -1.59 -23.22
C THR A 94 -3.15 -1.03 -23.01
N GLY A 95 -2.38 -0.82 -24.09
CA GLY A 95 -1.07 -0.13 -24.01
C GLY A 95 -0.03 -0.62 -25.02
N ALA A 96 -0.20 -0.25 -26.29
CA ALA A 96 0.53 -0.77 -27.46
C ALA A 96 2.05 -0.47 -27.54
N ALA A 97 2.71 0.03 -26.48
CA ALA A 97 4.17 0.19 -26.42
C ALA A 97 4.83 -0.64 -25.29
N ALA A 98 4.08 -1.04 -24.26
CA ALA A 98 4.57 -1.95 -23.21
C ALA A 98 4.41 -3.43 -23.60
N ASN A 99 3.54 -3.72 -24.57
CA ASN A 99 3.27 -5.07 -25.04
C ASN A 99 4.46 -5.71 -25.76
N SER A 100 5.32 -4.93 -26.43
CA SER A 100 6.48 -5.49 -27.13
C SER A 100 7.49 -6.08 -26.15
N ALA A 101 7.82 -5.37 -25.06
CA ALA A 101 8.76 -5.86 -24.04
C ALA A 101 8.22 -7.09 -23.29
N VAL A 102 6.92 -7.11 -22.97
CA VAL A 102 6.28 -8.24 -22.29
C VAL A 102 6.18 -9.47 -23.22
N THR A 103 5.89 -9.26 -24.50
CA THR A 103 5.82 -10.35 -25.50
C THR A 103 7.21 -10.93 -25.78
N ILE A 104 8.24 -10.08 -25.86
CA ILE A 104 9.63 -10.52 -26.01
C ILE A 104 10.06 -11.36 -24.80
N GLN A 105 9.72 -10.93 -23.58
CA GLN A 105 10.01 -11.72 -22.37
C GLN A 105 9.29 -13.07 -22.38
N GLN A 106 8.00 -13.10 -22.69
CA GLN A 106 7.23 -14.35 -22.71
C GLN A 106 7.77 -15.32 -23.77
N ASN A 107 8.19 -14.81 -24.93
CA ASN A 107 8.76 -15.63 -25.98
C ASN A 107 10.15 -16.18 -25.60
N ALA A 108 10.99 -15.36 -24.95
CA ALA A 108 12.29 -15.79 -24.43
C ALA A 108 12.14 -16.88 -23.35
N TYR A 109 11.15 -16.77 -22.47
CA TYR A 109 10.85 -17.80 -21.47
C TYR A 109 10.38 -19.11 -22.11
N LYS A 110 9.55 -19.03 -23.15
CA LYS A 110 9.08 -20.22 -23.88
C LYS A 110 10.22 -20.94 -24.58
N LEU A 111 11.10 -20.20 -25.25
CA LEU A 111 12.29 -20.76 -25.92
C LEU A 111 13.24 -21.43 -24.92
N GLY A 112 13.49 -20.79 -23.78
CA GLY A 112 14.32 -21.39 -22.72
C GLY A 112 13.72 -22.66 -22.12
N PHE A 113 12.39 -22.74 -22.02
CA PHE A 113 11.70 -23.94 -21.56
C PHE A 113 11.77 -25.08 -22.58
N GLU A 114 11.59 -24.77 -23.88
CA GLU A 114 11.70 -25.75 -24.96
C GLU A 114 13.13 -26.28 -25.13
N ASP A 115 14.16 -25.46 -24.90
CA ASP A 115 15.56 -25.92 -24.90
C ASP A 115 15.82 -26.91 -23.75
N ALA A 116 15.32 -26.60 -22.56
CA ALA A 116 15.47 -27.46 -21.38
C ALA A 116 14.74 -28.80 -21.53
N THR A 117 13.55 -28.83 -22.14
CA THR A 117 12.80 -30.07 -22.36
C THR A 117 13.38 -30.94 -23.48
N ASN A 118 14.08 -30.33 -24.45
CA ASN A 118 14.76 -31.05 -25.53
C ASN A 118 16.21 -31.43 -25.19
N GLY A 119 16.67 -31.20 -23.96
CA GLY A 119 18.02 -31.53 -23.51
C GLY A 119 19.13 -30.71 -24.18
N LYS A 120 18.81 -29.51 -24.66
CA LYS A 120 19.77 -28.57 -25.24
C LYS A 120 20.30 -27.61 -24.18
N ASP A 121 21.53 -27.13 -24.36
CA ASP A 121 22.12 -26.14 -23.47
C ASP A 121 21.36 -24.80 -23.52
N PHE A 122 21.23 -24.16 -22.35
CA PHE A 122 20.45 -22.95 -22.16
C PHE A 122 20.93 -21.83 -23.10
N GLY A 123 20.04 -21.31 -23.93
CA GLY A 123 20.31 -20.18 -24.82
C GLY A 123 20.77 -20.55 -26.23
N THR A 124 20.78 -21.83 -26.60
CA THR A 124 21.09 -22.28 -27.97
C THR A 124 20.04 -21.86 -29.00
N SER A 125 18.77 -21.65 -28.59
CA SER A 125 17.70 -21.16 -29.47
C SER A 125 17.53 -19.63 -29.48
N LEU A 126 18.38 -18.88 -28.77
CA LEU A 126 18.37 -17.42 -28.82
C LEU A 126 19.14 -16.95 -30.06
N PRO A 127 18.57 -16.07 -30.90
CA PRO A 127 19.32 -15.48 -32.01
C PRO A 127 20.48 -14.66 -31.43
N LEU A 128 21.72 -15.04 -31.75
CA LEU A 128 22.94 -14.38 -31.30
C LEU A 128 23.13 -12.97 -31.91
N ASP A 129 22.28 -12.59 -32.87
CA ASP A 129 22.41 -11.34 -33.60
C ASP A 129 21.28 -10.36 -33.21
N PRO A 130 21.58 -9.26 -32.50
CA PRO A 130 20.58 -8.30 -32.02
C PRO A 130 19.94 -7.47 -33.14
N THR A 131 20.36 -7.63 -34.40
CA THR A 131 19.81 -6.90 -35.56
C THR A 131 18.74 -7.66 -36.36
N THR A 132 18.49 -8.94 -36.07
CA THR A 132 17.41 -9.69 -36.72
C THR A 132 16.15 -9.66 -35.86
N PRO A 133 15.11 -8.88 -36.21
CA PRO A 133 13.84 -8.95 -35.52
C PRO A 133 13.26 -10.37 -35.61
N LEU A 134 12.71 -10.81 -34.48
CA LEU A 134 12.25 -12.17 -34.17
C LEU A 134 10.98 -12.57 -34.93
N GLU A 135 10.91 -12.33 -36.24
CA GLU A 135 9.74 -12.60 -37.10
C GLU A 135 9.95 -13.79 -38.05
N THR A 136 11.17 -14.32 -38.20
CA THR A 136 11.49 -15.31 -39.24
C THR A 136 11.62 -16.75 -38.74
N ALA A 137 10.82 -17.19 -37.76
CA ALA A 137 10.76 -18.61 -37.37
C ALA A 137 9.36 -19.23 -37.41
N ALA A 138 8.32 -18.46 -37.78
CA ALA A 138 6.97 -18.98 -37.95
C ALA A 138 6.55 -18.89 -39.43
N SER A 139 6.80 -19.97 -40.19
CA SER A 139 6.15 -20.41 -41.44
C SER A 139 5.83 -19.38 -42.57
N PRO A 140 6.05 -19.73 -43.85
CA PRO A 140 6.02 -18.77 -44.95
C PRO A 140 4.58 -18.38 -45.30
N ARG A 141 4.09 -17.26 -44.75
CA ARG A 141 2.90 -16.60 -45.28
C ARG A 141 3.37 -15.65 -46.38
N LYS A 142 3.15 -16.05 -47.64
CA LYS A 142 3.30 -15.19 -48.82
C LYS A 142 2.57 -13.87 -48.56
N LEU A 143 3.33 -12.80 -48.33
CA LEU A 143 2.85 -11.44 -48.42
C LEU A 143 3.68 -10.77 -49.52
N GLY A 144 2.96 -10.18 -50.48
CA GLY A 144 3.50 -9.65 -51.72
C GLY A 144 4.63 -8.67 -51.48
N VAL A 145 5.68 -8.87 -52.26
CA VAL A 145 6.76 -7.92 -52.50
C VAL A 145 6.15 -6.75 -53.29
N ASP A 146 6.03 -5.59 -52.66
CA ASP A 146 6.09 -4.31 -53.37
C ASP A 146 7.39 -3.61 -52.95
N THR A 147 8.19 -3.38 -53.96
CA THR A 147 9.55 -2.84 -53.90
C THR A 147 9.43 -1.34 -54.08
N ASP A 148 9.80 -0.53 -53.08
CA ASP A 148 10.40 0.79 -53.31
C ASP A 148 10.78 1.48 -51.99
N GLY A 149 11.88 2.23 -52.02
CA GLY A 149 12.10 3.33 -51.08
C GLY A 149 13.21 3.13 -50.06
N THR A 150 14.45 3.15 -50.55
CA THR A 150 15.68 3.47 -49.83
C THR A 150 15.47 4.52 -48.73
N SER A 151 15.52 4.10 -47.47
CA SER A 151 15.76 5.00 -46.34
C SER A 151 16.56 4.25 -45.28
N SER A 152 17.89 4.34 -45.40
CA SER A 152 18.82 3.91 -44.36
C SER A 152 18.63 4.81 -43.13
N SER A 153 17.82 4.37 -42.17
CA SER A 153 17.75 4.97 -40.85
C SER A 153 19.06 4.69 -40.12
N TYR A 154 20.01 5.62 -40.27
CA TYR A 154 21.21 5.67 -39.45
C TYR A 154 20.79 5.66 -37.98
N PHE A 155 21.27 4.65 -37.26
CA PHE A 155 21.09 4.50 -35.82
C PHE A 155 21.82 5.64 -35.13
N ASP A 156 21.08 6.59 -34.55
CA ASP A 156 21.63 7.73 -33.80
C ASP A 156 21.89 7.31 -32.34
N PRO A 157 23.16 7.11 -31.94
CA PRO A 157 23.52 6.69 -30.58
C PRO A 157 23.24 7.74 -29.51
N SER A 158 22.84 8.98 -29.88
CA SER A 158 22.46 10.02 -28.91
C SER A 158 21.06 9.84 -28.29
N SER A 159 20.28 8.88 -28.78
CA SER A 159 18.94 8.55 -28.25
C SER A 159 18.95 7.70 -26.97
N TYR A 160 20.12 7.20 -26.54
CA TYR A 160 20.29 6.55 -25.25
C TYR A 160 20.35 7.59 -24.11
N SER A 161 19.18 8.08 -23.71
CA SER A 161 19.06 8.74 -22.40
C SER A 161 19.35 7.72 -21.30
N MET A 162 20.40 7.97 -20.49
CA MET A 162 20.63 7.18 -19.27
C MET A 162 19.36 7.24 -18.42
N PRO A 163 18.86 6.12 -17.87
CA PRO A 163 17.77 6.15 -16.92
C PRO A 163 18.18 7.08 -15.79
N SER A 164 17.40 8.13 -15.58
CA SER A 164 17.61 9.07 -14.49
C SER A 164 17.76 8.29 -13.20
N SER A 165 18.84 8.55 -12.45
CA SER A 165 19.06 7.95 -11.14
C SER A 165 17.77 8.04 -10.34
N PRO A 166 17.31 6.94 -9.70
CA PRO A 166 16.06 6.95 -8.95
C PRO A 166 16.18 8.05 -7.90
N SER A 167 15.44 9.14 -8.10
CA SER A 167 15.33 10.21 -7.11
C SER A 167 14.86 9.52 -5.84
N SER A 168 15.68 9.60 -4.78
CA SER A 168 15.44 8.91 -3.52
C SER A 168 13.98 9.14 -3.12
N PRO A 169 13.11 8.12 -3.21
CA PRO A 169 11.69 8.34 -3.06
C PRO A 169 11.49 8.72 -1.61
N MET A 170 11.08 9.98 -1.40
CA MET A 170 10.56 10.48 -0.14
C MET A 170 9.67 9.39 0.45
N GLN A 171 10.10 8.85 1.59
CA GLN A 171 9.70 7.54 2.11
C GLN A 171 8.21 7.57 2.48
N LYS A 172 7.36 7.28 1.50
CA LYS A 172 5.90 7.33 1.65
C LYS A 172 5.51 6.31 2.71
N PHE A 173 4.77 6.76 3.71
CA PHE A 173 4.32 5.93 4.81
C PHE A 173 3.53 4.72 4.26
N GLY A 174 4.16 3.56 4.21
CA GLY A 174 3.69 2.38 3.47
C GLY A 174 2.75 1.53 4.32
N ILE A 175 1.89 0.75 3.67
CA ILE A 175 1.00 -0.23 4.34
C ILE A 175 1.80 -1.22 5.20
N SER A 176 3.01 -1.58 4.76
CA SER A 176 3.94 -2.42 5.52
C SER A 176 4.29 -1.83 6.90
N GLN A 177 4.36 -0.50 7.00
CA GLN A 177 4.68 0.18 8.26
C GLN A 177 3.48 0.16 9.21
N VAL A 178 2.27 0.33 8.70
CA VAL A 178 1.04 0.22 9.51
C VAL A 178 0.90 -1.20 10.07
N ILE A 179 1.16 -2.22 9.25
CA ILE A 179 1.16 -3.62 9.70
C ILE A 179 2.25 -3.83 10.75
N SER A 180 3.46 -3.31 10.52
CA SER A 180 4.56 -3.44 11.50
C SER A 180 4.25 -2.76 12.83
N LEU A 181 3.57 -1.61 12.81
CA LEU A 181 3.13 -0.89 14.00
C LEU A 181 2.00 -1.65 14.72
N GLY A 182 1.08 -2.26 13.96
CA GLY A 182 0.03 -3.11 14.50
C GLY A 182 0.56 -4.37 15.17
N VAL A 183 1.52 -5.05 14.54
CA VAL A 183 2.18 -6.23 15.11
C VAL A 183 2.98 -5.86 16.36
N LEU A 184 3.71 -4.73 16.32
CA LEU A 184 4.43 -4.21 17.49
C LEU A 184 3.47 -3.87 18.64
N GLY A 185 2.36 -3.18 18.33
CA GLY A 185 1.35 -2.82 19.30
C GLY A 185 0.67 -4.04 19.92
N PHE A 186 0.35 -5.06 19.11
CA PHE A 186 -0.23 -6.31 19.59
C PHE A 186 0.73 -7.08 20.49
N GLN A 187 2.01 -7.17 20.12
CA GLN A 187 3.02 -7.80 20.96
C GLN A 187 3.26 -7.02 22.26
N ALA A 188 3.37 -5.70 22.18
CA ALA A 188 3.50 -4.84 23.36
C ALA A 188 2.31 -5.02 24.30
N MET A 189 1.07 -5.04 23.78
CA MET A 189 -0.11 -5.31 24.60
C MET A 189 -0.07 -6.70 25.21
N ARG A 190 0.34 -7.74 24.46
CA ARG A 190 0.43 -9.10 24.97
C ARG A 190 1.47 -9.25 26.09
N LEU A 191 2.60 -8.54 25.98
CA LEU A 191 3.68 -8.55 26.97
C LEU A 191 3.39 -7.66 28.19
N GLY A 192 2.64 -6.57 28.02
CA GLY A 192 2.37 -5.61 29.07
C GLY A 192 1.06 -5.81 29.83
N ARG A 193 0.22 -6.76 29.43
CA ARG A 193 -1.06 -7.02 30.10
C ARG A 193 -0.89 -7.96 31.27
N ASP A 194 -1.35 -7.53 32.42
CA ASP A 194 -1.46 -8.36 33.62
C ASP A 194 -2.65 -9.35 33.51
N VAL A 195 -2.72 -10.32 34.41
CA VAL A 195 -3.81 -11.32 34.52
C VAL A 195 -5.18 -10.65 34.64
N HIS A 196 -5.23 -9.46 35.24
CA HIS A 196 -6.44 -8.64 35.36
C HIS A 196 -6.76 -7.78 34.13
N GLY A 197 -5.99 -7.91 33.05
CA GLY A 197 -6.22 -7.18 31.82
C GLY A 197 -5.74 -5.73 31.82
N VAL A 198 -5.07 -5.28 32.89
CA VAL A 198 -4.50 -3.94 33.01
C VAL A 198 -3.12 -3.89 32.35
N PHE A 199 -2.88 -2.88 31.52
CA PHE A 199 -1.57 -2.68 30.90
C PHE A 199 -0.64 -1.98 31.88
N SER A 200 0.52 -2.58 32.17
CA SER A 200 1.56 -1.97 32.98
C SER A 200 2.90 -1.92 32.22
N PRO A 201 3.49 -0.72 32.04
CA PRO A 201 4.74 -0.57 31.30
C PRO A 201 5.93 -1.20 32.02
N GLN A 202 5.86 -1.31 33.35
CA GLN A 202 6.86 -1.98 34.18
C GLN A 202 6.90 -3.49 33.90
N LEU A 203 5.72 -4.12 33.75
CA LEU A 203 5.61 -5.54 33.40
C LEU A 203 6.06 -5.80 31.96
N LEU A 204 5.76 -4.88 31.03
CA LEU A 204 6.28 -4.95 29.67
C LEU A 204 7.81 -5.00 29.67
N LEU A 205 8.47 -4.11 30.42
CA LEU A 205 9.94 -4.05 30.48
C LEU A 205 10.54 -5.28 31.19
N ALA A 206 9.88 -5.77 32.25
CA ALA A 206 10.28 -6.99 32.93
C ALA A 206 10.18 -8.21 32.01
N ASN A 207 9.06 -8.37 31.30
CA ASN A 207 8.84 -9.45 30.35
C ASN A 207 9.76 -9.36 29.13
N LEU A 208 10.09 -8.13 28.68
CA LEU A 208 11.04 -7.92 27.59
C LEU A 208 12.42 -8.49 27.92
N ARG A 209 12.87 -8.36 29.18
CA ARG A 209 14.16 -8.88 29.64
C ARG A 209 14.21 -10.40 29.73
N THR A 210 13.07 -11.05 29.96
CA THR A 210 12.97 -12.51 30.06
C THR A 210 12.60 -13.17 28.73
N THR A 211 12.42 -12.39 27.66
CA THR A 211 12.01 -12.90 26.34
C THR A 211 13.20 -13.57 25.62
N PRO A 212 13.00 -14.73 24.96
CA PRO A 212 14.06 -15.39 24.18
C PRO A 212 14.67 -14.48 23.11
N PRO A 213 15.99 -14.60 22.83
CA PRO A 213 16.70 -13.68 21.93
C PRO A 213 16.13 -13.65 20.50
N MET A 214 15.61 -14.78 20.00
CA MET A 214 14.96 -14.84 18.69
C MET A 214 13.69 -13.99 18.61
N GLN A 215 12.87 -13.99 19.66
CA GLN A 215 11.65 -13.17 19.70
C GLN A 215 12.00 -11.69 19.86
N LEU A 216 13.04 -11.40 20.63
CA LEU A 216 13.56 -10.05 20.81
C LEU A 216 14.09 -9.47 19.47
N ALA A 217 14.79 -10.28 18.66
CA ALA A 217 15.24 -9.88 17.33
C ALA A 217 14.08 -9.53 16.39
N VAL A 218 13.00 -10.31 16.41
CA VAL A 218 11.77 -10.03 15.64
C VAL A 218 11.09 -8.74 16.10
N LEU A 219 11.23 -8.37 17.38
CA LEU A 219 10.66 -7.14 17.94
C LEU A 219 11.52 -5.89 17.67
N ILE A 220 12.84 -6.03 17.59
CA ILE A 220 13.76 -4.94 17.24
C ILE A 220 13.57 -4.48 15.79
N PHE A 221 13.34 -5.42 14.86
CA PHE A 221 13.21 -5.11 13.44
C PHE A 221 12.13 -4.05 13.09
N PRO A 222 10.89 -4.14 13.59
CA PRO A 222 9.88 -3.10 13.38
C PRO A 222 10.25 -1.77 14.09
N ILE A 223 10.90 -1.81 15.26
CA ILE A 223 11.38 -0.60 15.94
C ILE A 223 12.42 0.13 15.09
N TYR A 224 13.38 -0.60 14.53
CA TYR A 224 14.39 -0.06 13.61
C TYR A 224 13.76 0.56 12.37
N ASN A 225 12.78 -0.12 11.76
CA ASN A 225 12.06 0.43 10.60
C ASN A 225 11.26 1.70 10.94
N ILE A 226 10.76 1.83 12.17
CA ILE A 226 10.08 3.05 12.62
C ILE A 226 11.11 4.16 12.85
N LEU A 227 12.24 3.88 13.53
CA LEU A 227 13.28 4.87 13.79
C LEU A 227 13.91 5.42 12.50
N LYS A 228 14.12 4.56 11.51
CA LYS A 228 14.61 4.95 10.17
C LYS A 228 13.68 5.91 9.41
N ILE A 229 12.43 6.08 9.84
CA ILE A 229 11.53 7.08 9.24
C ILE A 229 11.84 8.48 9.81
N PHE A 230 12.36 8.55 11.03
CA PHE A 230 12.65 9.81 11.72
C PHE A 230 14.09 10.30 11.54
N PHE A 231 15.02 9.41 11.16
CA PHE A 231 16.43 9.70 10.91
C PHE A 231 16.77 9.43 9.44
#